data_AF-K0T188-F1
#
_entry.id   AF-K0T188-F1
#
_cell.length_a   1.000
_cell.length_b   1.000
_cell.length_c   1.000
_cell.angle_alpha   90.00
_cell.angle_beta   90.00
_cell.angle_gamma   90.00
#
_symmetry.space_group_name_H-M   'P 1'
#
loop_
_entity.id
_entity.type
_entity.pdbx_description
1 polymer ?
#
loop_
_entity_poly.entity_id
_entity_poly.type
_entity_poly.pdbx_seq_one_letter_code
_entity_poly.pdbx_strand_id
1 'polypeptide(L)'
;MRMAIVLANLQLLSDGVASENVGHTPTGRPPTVSSTSEPDEVFVEAVIVGAGWAGISTAIDLQNSGYSSLLILEANDYVGGRSKSMNSDGTLNAPPAELPSNNVPIDMGSEWLYQSGRPESQYSYLRGGGYLSKVNTNPYR
;
A
#
# COMPACT_ATOMS: atom_id res chain seq x y z
N MET A 1 4.46 19.40 -3.85
CA MET A 1 4.97 18.44 -2.84
C MET A 1 3.93 18.33 -1.73
N ARG A 2 3.11 17.28 -1.77
CA ARG A 2 2.24 16.84 -0.67
C ARG A 2 2.21 15.31 -0.79
N MET A 3 3.07 14.64 -0.02
CA MET A 3 3.14 13.19 0.03
C MET A 3 2.98 12.78 1.48
N ALA A 4 1.88 12.09 1.77
CA ALA A 4 1.66 11.34 2.99
C ALA A 4 0.83 10.12 2.60
N ILE A 5 1.47 8.96 2.49
CA ILE A 5 0.77 7.69 2.51
C ILE A 5 0.87 7.20 3.95
N VAL A 6 -0.21 7.41 4.70
CA VAL A 6 -0.44 6.84 6.03
C VAL A 6 -1.45 5.71 5.84
N LEU A 7 -1.01 4.46 5.84
CA LEU A 7 -1.93 3.34 6.07
C LEU A 7 -1.97 3.07 7.58
N ALA A 8 -2.75 3.88 8.28
CA ALA A 8 -3.21 3.56 9.63
C ALA A 8 -4.49 2.72 9.53
N ASN A 9 -4.47 1.53 10.14
CA ASN A 9 -5.62 0.74 10.59
C ASN A 9 -6.82 0.62 9.62
N LEU A 10 -6.87 -0.49 8.86
CA LEU A 10 -8.14 -1.00 8.32
C LEU A 10 -8.95 -1.64 9.48
N GLN A 11 -9.66 -0.82 10.26
CA GLN A 11 -10.70 -1.30 11.16
C GLN A 11 -12.02 -1.40 10.38
N LEU A 12 -12.53 -2.64 10.25
CA LEU A 12 -13.87 -2.89 9.73
C LEU A 12 -14.90 -2.13 10.58
N LEU A 13 -15.74 -1.32 9.93
CA LEU A 13 -16.86 -0.59 10.53
C LEU A 13 -17.83 -1.57 11.20
N SER A 14 -18.04 -1.40 12.51
CA SER A 14 -19.27 -1.82 13.17
C SER A 14 -20.04 -0.57 13.57
N ASP A 15 -21.14 -0.29 12.89
CA ASP A 15 -22.04 0.82 13.19
C ASP A 15 -22.69 0.64 14.57
N GLY A 16 -22.52 1.64 15.42
CA GLY A 16 -23.17 1.73 16.73
C GLY A 16 -23.37 3.17 17.14
N VAL A 17 -24.43 3.80 16.62
CA VAL A 17 -24.88 5.13 17.05
C VAL A 17 -25.70 4.99 18.34
N ALA A 18 -25.22 5.58 19.42
CA ALA A 18 -26.02 5.89 20.60
C ALA A 18 -25.99 7.41 20.86
N SER A 19 -27.19 7.97 20.98
CA SER A 19 -27.55 9.37 21.17
C SER A 19 -27.30 9.85 22.61
N GLU A 20 -27.01 11.15 22.83
CA GLU A 20 -27.78 12.00 23.77
C GLU A 20 -27.40 13.51 23.78
N ASN A 21 -28.38 14.31 23.38
CA ASN A 21 -28.91 15.62 23.83
C ASN A 21 -28.08 16.70 24.60
N VAL A 22 -27.92 17.84 23.91
CA VAL A 22 -28.29 19.25 24.23
C VAL A 22 -28.37 19.73 25.70
N GLY A 23 -27.54 20.74 26.02
CA GLY A 23 -28.02 22.02 26.58
C GLY A 23 -27.25 22.62 27.76
N HIS A 24 -26.42 23.66 27.53
CA HIS A 24 -26.27 24.87 28.40
C HIS A 24 -25.25 25.89 27.82
N THR A 25 -25.54 27.19 27.88
CA THR A 25 -24.57 28.32 27.82
C THR A 25 -25.26 29.52 28.49
N PRO A 26 -24.58 30.60 28.94
CA PRO A 26 -23.14 30.87 28.98
C PRO A 26 -22.63 31.46 30.32
N THR A 27 -21.32 31.42 30.58
CA THR A 27 -20.56 32.56 31.18
C THR A 27 -19.07 32.23 31.27
N GLY A 28 -18.22 33.16 30.83
CA GLY A 28 -16.85 33.30 31.35
C GLY A 28 -15.71 32.88 30.43
N ARG A 29 -15.00 33.91 29.91
CA ARG A 29 -13.66 33.91 29.30
C ARG A 29 -13.58 33.29 27.87
N PRO A 30 -13.09 34.03 26.86
CA PRO A 30 -12.71 33.37 25.61
C PRO A 30 -11.59 32.37 25.94
N PRO A 31 -11.69 31.09 25.55
CA PRO A 31 -10.55 30.21 25.64
C PRO A 31 -9.47 30.83 24.78
N THR A 32 -8.33 31.18 25.39
CA THR A 32 -7.09 31.35 24.65
C THR A 32 -6.77 29.98 24.07
N VAL A 33 -7.29 29.71 22.86
CA VAL A 33 -6.91 28.56 22.04
C VAL A 33 -5.49 28.82 21.56
N SER A 34 -4.54 28.51 22.43
CA SER A 34 -3.16 28.23 22.03
C SER A 34 -3.12 26.78 21.55
N SER A 35 -3.79 26.48 20.43
CA SER A 35 -3.69 25.18 19.77
C SER A 35 -2.52 25.19 18.78
N THR A 36 -1.31 25.41 19.29
CA THR A 36 -0.14 24.76 18.69
C THR A 36 -0.06 23.39 19.33
N SER A 37 -0.92 22.47 18.88
CA SER A 37 -0.66 21.06 19.08
C SER A 37 0.64 20.78 18.34
N GLU A 38 1.70 20.50 19.09
CA GLU A 38 2.88 19.84 18.53
C GLU A 38 2.39 18.68 17.64
N PRO A 39 3.00 18.45 16.47
CA PRO A 39 2.57 17.37 15.60
C PRO A 39 2.51 16.08 16.41
N ASP A 40 1.40 15.34 16.31
CA ASP A 40 1.23 14.08 17.02
C ASP A 40 2.47 13.21 16.80
N GLU A 41 3.14 12.86 17.91
CA GLU A 41 4.37 12.07 17.85
C GLU A 41 4.02 10.67 17.33
N VAL A 42 4.45 10.38 16.10
CA VAL A 42 4.19 9.09 15.47
C VAL A 42 5.24 8.08 15.93
N PHE A 43 4.87 7.21 16.86
CA PHE A 43 5.70 6.09 17.30
C PHE A 43 5.57 4.89 16.36
N VAL A 44 6.68 4.49 15.75
CA VAL A 44 6.77 3.29 14.89
C VAL A 44 7.88 2.36 15.32
N GLU A 45 7.64 1.06 15.16
CA GLU A 45 8.60 -0.02 15.47
C GLU A 45 9.70 -0.10 14.39
N ALA A 46 9.35 0.21 13.14
CA ALA A 46 10.30 0.32 12.05
C ALA A 46 9.87 1.33 10.98
N VAL A 47 10.86 1.93 10.34
CA VAL A 47 10.69 2.77 9.14
C VAL A 47 11.33 2.05 7.95
N ILE A 48 10.55 1.87 6.88
CA ILE A 48 10.96 1.25 5.63
C ILE A 48 11.00 2.34 4.57
N VAL A 49 12.17 2.57 3.96
CA VAL A 49 12.34 3.58 2.90
C VAL A 49 12.30 2.90 1.53
N GLY A 50 11.25 3.17 0.78
CA GLY A 50 10.93 2.65 -0.55
C GLY A 50 9.81 1.61 -0.52
N ALA A 51 8.73 1.84 -1.26
CA ALA A 51 7.61 0.93 -1.48
C ALA A 51 7.74 0.11 -2.78
N GLY A 52 8.99 -0.29 -3.12
CA GLY A 52 9.24 -1.31 -4.13
C GLY A 52 9.04 -2.72 -3.57
N TRP A 53 9.28 -3.75 -4.40
CA TRP A 53 9.17 -5.16 -3.99
C TRP A 53 9.95 -5.50 -2.71
N ALA A 54 11.16 -4.98 -2.54
CA ALA A 54 11.96 -5.23 -1.34
C ALA A 54 11.33 -4.64 -0.07
N GLY A 55 10.86 -3.39 -0.12
CA GLY A 55 10.26 -2.72 1.02
C GLY A 55 8.89 -3.29 1.38
N ILE A 56 8.05 -3.60 0.38
CA ILE A 56 6.76 -4.27 0.60
C ILE A 56 6.99 -5.67 1.18
N SER A 57 7.94 -6.46 0.65
CA SER A 57 8.27 -7.77 1.22
C SER A 57 8.75 -7.66 2.66
N THR A 58 9.59 -6.67 2.96
CA THR A 58 10.08 -6.43 4.33
C THR A 58 8.94 -6.07 5.27
N ALA A 59 7.97 -5.25 4.83
CA ALA A 59 6.79 -4.93 5.62
C ALA A 59 5.95 -6.17 5.92
N ILE A 60 5.74 -7.04 4.92
CA ILE A 60 5.03 -8.32 5.09
C ILE A 60 5.77 -9.23 6.08
N ASP A 61 7.10 -9.36 5.95
CA ASP A 61 7.91 -10.21 6.83
C ASP A 61 7.89 -9.71 8.27
N LEU A 62 7.95 -8.39 8.48
CA LEU A 62 7.83 -7.78 9.81
C LEU A 62 6.42 -7.97 10.38
N GLN A 63 5.36 -7.79 9.59
CA GLN A 63 3.99 -8.06 10.03
C GLN A 63 3.79 -9.52 10.44
N ASN A 64 4.28 -10.47 9.62
CA ASN A 64 4.23 -11.89 9.93
C ASN A 64 5.05 -12.26 11.18
N SER A 65 6.06 -11.44 11.52
CA SER A 65 6.87 -11.59 12.73
C SER A 65 6.25 -10.94 13.97
N GLY A 66 5.07 -10.32 13.84
CA GLY A 66 4.32 -9.72 14.95
C GLY A 66 4.49 -8.21 15.15
N TYR A 67 5.26 -7.53 14.29
CA TYR A 67 5.36 -6.06 14.32
C TYR A 67 4.14 -5.46 13.62
N SER A 68 3.53 -4.44 14.23
CA SER A 68 2.25 -3.88 13.76
C SER A 68 2.30 -2.37 13.49
N SER A 69 3.26 -1.65 14.07
CA SER A 69 3.45 -0.22 13.83
C SER A 69 4.61 0.01 12.88
N LEU A 70 4.33 -0.06 11.58
CA LEU A 70 5.32 0.11 10.50
C LEU A 70 5.01 1.36 9.67
N LEU A 71 6.04 2.16 9.37
CA LEU A 71 5.94 3.28 8.44
C LEU A 71 6.70 2.97 7.15
N ILE A 72 6.02 3.04 5.99
CA ILE A 72 6.66 2.91 4.68
C ILE A 72 6.68 4.29 4.02
N LEU A 73 7.87 4.76 3.67
CA LEU A 73 8.08 6.04 2.98
C LEU A 73 8.42 5.78 1.51
N GLU A 74 7.65 6.32 0.58
CA GLU A 74 7.91 6.23 -0.86
C GLU A 74 8.11 7.62 -1.45
N ALA A 75 9.13 7.76 -2.30
CA ALA A 75 9.47 9.03 -2.92
C ALA A 75 8.60 9.34 -4.15
N ASN A 76 8.05 8.30 -4.79
CA ASN A 76 7.18 8.40 -5.94
C ASN A 76 5.70 8.49 -5.56
N ASP A 77 4.88 9.03 -6.45
CA ASP A 77 3.42 9.01 -6.36
C ASP A 77 2.79 7.64 -6.72
N TYR A 78 3.58 6.58 -6.79
CA TYR A 78 3.15 5.20 -7.04
C TYR A 78 4.02 4.21 -6.25
N VAL A 79 3.47 3.02 -6.00
CA VAL A 79 4.17 1.88 -5.39
C VAL A 79 4.70 0.92 -6.46
N GLY A 80 5.67 0.07 -6.10
CA GLY A 80 6.22 -0.98 -6.97
C GLY A 80 7.67 -0.75 -7.41
N GLY A 81 8.18 0.49 -7.27
CA GLY A 81 9.55 0.85 -7.61
C GLY A 81 9.85 0.59 -9.09
N ARG A 82 10.84 -0.27 -9.38
CA ARG A 82 11.22 -0.64 -10.76
C ARG A 82 10.23 -1.58 -11.46
N SER A 83 9.32 -2.19 -10.70
CA SER A 83 8.20 -2.95 -11.29
C SER A 83 7.05 -1.99 -11.52
N LYS A 84 7.04 -1.39 -12.70
CA LYS A 84 6.10 -0.36 -13.12
C LYS A 84 5.56 -0.71 -14.49
N SER A 85 4.24 -0.65 -14.64
CA SER A 85 3.55 -0.76 -15.92
C SER A 85 2.86 0.57 -16.23
N MET A 86 3.02 1.05 -17.45
CA MET A 86 2.26 2.19 -17.98
C MET A 86 1.21 1.70 -18.94
N ASN A 87 -0.03 2.11 -18.70
CA ASN A 87 -1.13 1.82 -19.59
C ASN A 87 -1.20 2.87 -20.70
N SER A 88 -1.80 2.52 -21.83
CA SER A 88 -1.93 3.41 -22.99
C SER A 88 -2.74 4.68 -22.72
N ASP A 89 -3.60 4.67 -21.70
CA ASP A 89 -4.34 5.85 -21.21
C ASP A 89 -3.56 6.69 -20.18
N GLY A 90 -2.32 6.31 -19.87
CA GLY A 90 -1.46 7.00 -18.91
C GLY A 90 -1.64 6.58 -17.45
N THR A 91 -2.60 5.68 -17.14
CA THR A 91 -2.71 5.13 -15.79
C THR A 91 -1.48 4.26 -15.45
N LEU A 92 -1.09 4.26 -14.18
CA LEU A 92 0.08 3.51 -13.68
C LEU A 92 -0.38 2.28 -12.92
N ASN A 93 0.23 1.13 -13.21
CA ASN A 93 0.05 -0.14 -12.48
C ASN A 93 -1.41 -0.64 -12.35
N ALA A 94 -2.36 -0.12 -13.14
CA ALA A 94 -3.72 -0.66 -13.12
C ALA A 94 -3.72 -2.07 -13.75
N PRO A 95 -4.33 -3.07 -13.11
CA PRO A 95 -4.25 -4.44 -13.57
C PRO A 95 -5.09 -4.64 -14.85
N PRO A 96 -4.70 -5.56 -15.74
CA PRO A 96 -5.45 -5.84 -16.98
C PRO A 96 -6.94 -6.16 -16.76
N ALA A 97 -7.31 -6.68 -15.59
CA ALA A 97 -8.70 -7.00 -15.25
C ALA A 97 -9.59 -5.76 -15.06
N GLU A 98 -9.00 -4.59 -14.81
CA GLU A 98 -9.69 -3.32 -14.59
C GLU A 98 -9.59 -2.39 -15.81
N LEU A 99 -8.82 -2.79 -16.83
CA LEU A 99 -8.59 -1.99 -18.03
C LEU A 99 -9.53 -2.40 -19.17
N PRO A 100 -9.98 -1.46 -20.00
CA PRO A 100 -10.70 -1.81 -21.23
C PRO A 100 -9.75 -2.57 -22.18
N SER A 101 -10.29 -3.45 -23.02
CA SER A 101 -9.47 -4.36 -23.85
C SER A 101 -8.54 -3.68 -24.85
N ASN A 102 -8.78 -2.41 -25.16
CA ASN A 102 -7.92 -1.58 -26.02
C ASN A 102 -6.80 -0.87 -25.24
N ASN A 103 -6.75 -1.01 -23.91
CA ASN A 103 -5.75 -0.40 -23.06
C ASN A 103 -4.76 -1.47 -22.56
N VAL A 104 -3.67 -1.61 -23.30
CA VAL A 104 -2.65 -2.63 -23.04
C VAL A 104 -1.54 -2.03 -22.15
N PRO A 105 -1.26 -2.62 -20.98
CA PRO A 105 -0.12 -2.23 -20.16
C PRO A 105 1.21 -2.51 -20.85
N ILE A 106 2.18 -1.61 -20.67
CA ILE A 106 3.57 -1.78 -21.09
C ILE A 106 4.45 -1.73 -19.85
N ASP A 107 5.21 -2.80 -19.61
CA ASP A 107 6.18 -2.83 -18.51
C ASP A 107 7.39 -1.94 -18.79
N MET A 108 7.71 -1.08 -17.83
CA MET A 108 8.86 -0.17 -17.89
C MET A 108 10.12 -0.74 -17.24
N GLY A 109 10.07 -1.96 -16.70
CA GLY A 109 11.18 -2.53 -15.94
C GLY A 109 11.09 -4.04 -15.82
N SER A 110 10.45 -4.53 -14.77
CA SER A 110 10.39 -5.96 -14.41
C SER A 110 9.43 -6.78 -15.29
N GLU A 111 9.67 -6.82 -16.60
CA GLU A 111 8.80 -7.48 -17.60
C GLU A 111 8.90 -9.02 -17.55
N TRP A 112 10.12 -9.55 -17.44
CA TRP A 112 10.36 -11.00 -17.57
C TRP A 112 10.59 -11.68 -16.22
N LEU A 113 9.86 -12.76 -15.98
CA LEU A 113 10.05 -13.65 -14.85
C LEU A 113 10.67 -14.97 -15.30
N TYR A 114 11.91 -15.22 -14.87
CA TYR A 114 12.60 -16.45 -15.21
C TYR A 114 12.11 -17.62 -14.34
N GLN A 115 11.79 -18.73 -15.00
CA GLN A 115 11.49 -19.99 -14.32
C GLN A 115 12.81 -20.56 -13.78
N SER A 116 12.93 -20.63 -12.47
CA SER A 116 14.01 -21.33 -11.80
C SER A 116 13.41 -22.49 -11.01
N GLY A 117 14.05 -23.65 -11.05
CA GLY A 117 13.70 -24.79 -10.19
C GLY A 117 14.03 -24.57 -8.72
N ARG A 118 14.58 -23.40 -8.35
CA ARG A 118 14.92 -23.08 -6.96
C ARG A 118 13.67 -22.67 -6.18
N PRO A 119 13.50 -23.19 -4.94
CA PRO A 119 12.35 -22.83 -4.11
C PRO A 119 12.33 -21.35 -3.73
N GLU A 120 13.51 -20.73 -3.61
CA GLU A 120 13.66 -19.30 -3.25
C GLU A 120 13.45 -18.32 -4.43
N SER A 121 13.07 -18.82 -5.61
CA SER A 121 12.89 -17.96 -6.78
C SER A 121 11.59 -17.17 -6.69
N GLN A 122 11.58 -15.96 -7.27
CA GLN A 122 10.37 -15.14 -7.39
C GLN A 122 9.23 -15.91 -8.10
N TYR A 123 9.56 -16.77 -9.06
CA TYR A 123 8.60 -17.66 -9.72
C TYR A 123 7.95 -18.64 -8.74
N SER A 124 8.75 -19.29 -7.89
CA SER A 124 8.27 -20.20 -6.87
C SER A 124 7.39 -19.49 -5.84
N TYR A 125 7.76 -18.28 -5.41
CA TYR A 125 6.93 -17.45 -4.53
C TYR A 125 5.57 -17.12 -5.16
N LEU A 126 5.57 -16.60 -6.40
CA LEU A 126 4.34 -16.22 -7.10
C LEU A 126 3.44 -17.43 -7.40
N ARG A 127 4.05 -18.58 -7.72
CA ARG A 127 3.34 -19.84 -7.91
C ARG A 127 2.71 -20.34 -6.61
N GLY A 128 3.47 -20.35 -5.52
CA GLY A 128 3.02 -20.80 -4.20
C GLY A 128 1.88 -19.94 -3.64
N GLY A 129 1.92 -18.63 -3.89
CA GLY A 129 0.85 -17.69 -3.53
C GLY A 129 -0.35 -17.68 -4.46
N GLY A 130 -0.37 -18.50 -5.52
CA GLY A 130 -1.49 -18.57 -6.47
C GLY A 130 -1.59 -17.41 -7.46
N TYR A 131 -0.61 -16.49 -7.46
CA TYR A 131 -0.59 -15.30 -8.34
C TYR A 131 -0.44 -15.65 -9.82
N LEU A 132 0.13 -16.81 -10.14
CA LEU A 132 0.29 -17.29 -11.52
C LEU A 132 -0.92 -18.08 -12.04
N SER A 133 -1.99 -18.22 -11.27
CA SER A 133 -3.17 -19.03 -11.64
C SER A 133 -3.86 -18.57 -12.92
N LYS A 134 -3.76 -17.29 -13.26
CA LYS A 134 -4.34 -16.69 -14.47
C LYS A 134 -3.34 -16.46 -15.60
N VAL A 135 -2.08 -16.86 -15.41
CA VAL A 135 -1.00 -16.67 -16.39
C VAL A 135 -0.72 -17.99 -17.10
N ASN A 136 -0.68 -17.97 -18.43
CA ASN A 136 -0.20 -19.13 -19.18
C ASN A 136 1.33 -19.25 -18.99
N THR A 137 1.77 -20.20 -18.20
CA THR A 137 3.19 -20.45 -17.90
C THR A 137 3.82 -21.51 -18.81
N ASN A 138 3.08 -22.02 -19.82
CA ASN A 138 3.60 -22.98 -20.79
C ASN A 138 4.41 -22.25 -21.88
N PRO A 139 5.73 -22.49 -21.99
CA PRO A 139 6.58 -21.81 -22.98
C PRO A 139 6.39 -22.31 -24.42
N TYR A 140 5.56 -23.33 -24.66
CA TYR A 140 5.36 -23.98 -25.97
C TYR A 140 3.96 -23.74 -26.57
N ARG A 141 3.32 -22.61 -26.28
CA ARG A 141 2.08 -22.19 -26.92
C ARG A 141 2.24 -20.84 -27.60
#